data_AF-A0A6J6IAI6-F1
#
_entry.id   AF-A0A6J6IAI6-F1
#
_cell.length_a   1.000
_cell.length_b   1.000
_cell.length_c   1.000
_cell.angle_alpha   90.00
_cell.angle_beta   90.00
_cell.angle_gamma   90.00
#
_symmetry.space_group_name_H-M   'P 1'
#
loop_
_entity.id
_entity.type
_entity.pdbx_description
1 polymer ?
#
loop_
_entity_poly.entity_id
_entity_poly.type
_entity_poly.pdbx_seq_one_letter_code
_entity_poly.pdbx_strand_id
1 'polypeptide(L)' 'MAARAASENAKTCVQVHGGMGFTWEVDAHLFLKRAWILETLFGNLDEDADLIALHVAASL' A
#
# COMPACT_ATOMS: atom_id res chain seq x y z
N MET A 1 -1.92 1.96 7.97
CA MET A 1 -0.94 0.82 8.06
C MET A 1 -1.11 -0.27 7.01
N ALA A 2 -2.34 -0.72 6.69
CA ALA A 2 -2.58 -1.75 5.67
C ALA A 2 -2.32 -1.25 4.23
N ALA A 3 -2.68 0.00 3.92
CA ALA A 3 -2.45 0.61 2.62
C ALA A 3 -0.96 0.62 2.24
N ARG A 4 -0.09 1.04 3.18
CA ARG A 4 1.38 0.97 2.99
C ARG A 4 1.87 -0.43 2.74
N ALA A 5 1.47 -1.39 3.56
CA ALA A 5 1.90 -2.78 3.38
C ALA A 5 1.49 -3.30 2.00
N ALA A 6 0.28 -2.98 1.53
CA ALA A 6 -0.17 -3.33 0.19
C ALA A 6 0.66 -2.66 -0.91
N SER A 7 0.94 -1.35 -0.79
CA SER A 7 1.73 -0.57 -1.75
C SER A 7 3.17 -1.11 -1.85
N GLU A 8 3.84 -1.31 -0.72
CA GLU A 8 5.22 -1.81 -0.67
C GLU A 8 5.32 -3.25 -1.15
N ASN A 9 4.46 -4.15 -0.68
CA ASN A 9 4.48 -5.55 -1.12
C ASN A 9 4.19 -5.67 -2.63
N ALA A 10 3.26 -4.87 -3.17
CA ALA A 10 2.95 -4.90 -4.59
C ALA A 10 4.13 -4.38 -5.44
N LYS A 11 4.81 -3.31 -5.01
CA LYS A 11 6.04 -2.83 -5.66
C LYS A 11 7.14 -3.90 -5.64
N THR A 12 7.37 -4.52 -4.47
CA THR A 12 8.35 -5.61 -4.35
C THR A 12 8.00 -6.78 -5.26
N CYS A 13 6.72 -7.15 -5.36
CA CYS A 13 6.28 -8.23 -6.24
C CYS A 13 6.60 -7.94 -7.71
N VAL A 14 6.36 -6.71 -8.18
CA VAL A 14 6.78 -6.28 -9.53
C VAL A 14 8.29 -6.42 -9.69
N GLN A 15 9.07 -5.94 -8.71
CA GLN A 15 10.54 -5.96 -8.77
C GLN A 15 11.12 -7.38 -8.83
N VAL A 16 10.57 -8.32 -8.05
CA VAL A 16 11.01 -9.72 -8.02
C VAL A 16 10.82 -10.41 -9.37
N HIS A 17 9.78 -10.04 -10.11
CA HIS A 17 9.48 -10.62 -11.43
C HIS A 17 10.15 -9.86 -12.60
N GLY A 18 10.85 -8.75 -12.32
CA GLY A 18 11.46 -7.92 -13.35
C GLY A 18 10.44 -7.41 -14.37
N GLY A 19 10.79 -7.44 -15.67
CA GLY A 19 9.90 -6.98 -16.74
C GLY A 19 8.54 -7.68 -16.77
N MET A 20 8.50 -8.99 -16.47
CA MET A 20 7.26 -9.78 -16.41
C MET A 20 6.29 -9.24 -15.36
N GLY A 21 6.83 -8.69 -14.26
CA GLY A 21 6.05 -8.08 -13.19
C GLY A 21 5.20 -6.89 -13.65
N PHE A 22 5.60 -6.25 -14.75
CA PHE A 22 4.93 -5.07 -15.32
C PHE A 22 4.17 -5.36 -16.63
N THR A 23 4.26 -6.60 -17.13
CA THR A 23 3.57 -7.07 -18.34
C THR A 23 2.48 -8.10 -17.97
N TRP A 24 2.06 -8.95 -18.91
CA TRP A 24 0.84 -9.76 -18.81
C TRP A 24 1.05 -11.20 -18.35
N GLU A 25 2.30 -11.58 -18.10
CA GLU A 25 2.70 -12.92 -17.68
C GLU A 25 2.40 -13.14 -16.19
N VAL A 26 2.38 -12.07 -15.38
CA VAL A 26 1.93 -12.07 -13.99
C VAL A 26 1.12 -10.83 -13.64
N ASP A 27 0.09 -11.01 -12.83
CA ASP A 27 -0.85 -9.94 -12.44
C ASP A 27 -0.30 -8.94 -11.39
N ALA A 28 1.02 -8.96 -11.12
CA ALA A 28 1.65 -8.13 -10.09
C ALA A 28 1.34 -6.62 -10.26
N HIS A 29 1.41 -6.13 -11.50
CA HIS A 29 1.10 -4.74 -11.85
C HIS A 29 -0.38 -4.36 -11.62
N LEU A 30 -1.32 -5.31 -11.63
CA LEU A 30 -2.73 -5.05 -11.29
C LEU A 30 -2.89 -4.80 -9.79
N PHE A 31 -2.19 -5.56 -8.96
CA PHE A 31 -2.19 -5.35 -7.51
C PHE A 31 -1.54 -4.04 -7.11
N LEU A 32 -0.47 -3.63 -7.81
CA LEU A 32 0.17 -2.33 -7.61
C LEU A 32 -0.80 -1.18 -7.96
N LYS A 33 -1.46 -1.24 -9.11
CA LYS A 33 -2.49 -0.24 -9.51
C LYS A 33 -3.63 -0.16 -8.50
N ARG A 34 -4.09 -1.31 -7.96
CA ARG A 34 -5.14 -1.35 -6.94
C ARG A 34 -4.66 -0.73 -5.62
N ALA A 35 -3.45 -1.03 -5.17
CA ALA A 35 -2.89 -0.47 -3.95
C ALA A 35 -2.84 1.06 -4.00
N TRP A 36 -2.42 1.64 -5.13
CA TRP A 36 -2.40 3.09 -5.32
C TRP A 36 -3.79 3.74 -5.27
N ILE A 37 -4.79 3.14 -5.90
CA ILE A 37 -6.17 3.67 -5.84
C ILE A 37 -6.67 3.63 -4.39
N LEU A 38 -6.46 2.52 -3.68
CA LEU A 38 -6.92 2.38 -2.30
C LEU A 38 -6.22 3.37 -1.36
N GLU A 39 -4.92 3.57 -1.52
CA GLU A 39 -4.15 4.60 -0.79
C GLU A 39 -4.67 6.01 -1.06
N THR A 40 -5.10 6.30 -2.31
CA THR A 40 -5.67 7.61 -2.66
C THR A 40 -7.07 7.82 -2.07
N LEU A 41 -7.90 6.77 -2.02
CA LEU A 41 -9.30 6.88 -1.62
C LEU A 41 -9.54 6.85 -0.11
N PHE A 42 -8.70 6.12 0.64
CA PHE A 42 -8.96 5.81 2.04
C PHE A 42 -7.98 6.47 3.02
N GLY A 43 -7.09 7.33 2.54
CA GLY A 43 -6.17 8.10 3.37
C GLY A 43 -4.73 7.61 3.28
N ASN A 44 -3.81 8.52 3.59
CA ASN A 44 -2.38 8.28 3.50
C ASN A 44 -1.78 7.77 4.84
N LEU A 45 -0.51 7.40 4.76
CA LEU A 45 0.28 6.84 5.87
C LEU A 45 0.28 7.65 7.17
N ASP A 46 0.28 8.98 7.05
CA ASP A 46 0.44 9.90 8.16
C ASP A 46 -0.89 10.13 8.87
N GLU A 47 -1.99 10.20 8.12
CA GLU A 47 -3.34 10.37 8.67
C GLU A 47 -3.75 9.19 9.56
N ASP A 48 -3.49 7.95 9.10
CA ASP A 48 -3.73 6.73 9.89
C ASP A 48 -2.91 6.71 11.18
N ALA A 49 -1.65 7.14 11.12
CA ALA A 49 -0.73 7.09 12.25
C ALA A 49 -1.06 8.15 13.30
N ASP A 50 -1.42 9.36 12.86
CA ASP A 50 -1.82 10.46 13.73
C ASP A 50 -3.12 10.14 14.48
N LEU A 51 -4.11 9.52 13.82
CA LEU A 51 -5.33 9.10 14.51
C LEU A 51 -5.07 8.05 15.60
N ILE A 52 -4.19 7.09 15.35
CA ILE A 52 -3.80 6.10 16.36
C ILE A 52 -3.04 6.80 17.50
N ALA A 53 -2.11 7.69 17.18
CA ALA A 53 -1.36 8.43 18.18
C ALA A 53 -2.29 9.27 19.07
N LEU A 54 -3.28 9.94 18.47
CA LEU A 54 -4.29 10.72 19.20
C LEU A 54 -5.17 9.82 20.08
N HIS A 55 -5.61 8.68 19.56
CA HIS A 55 -6.42 7.72 20.32
C HIS A 55 -5.67 7.15 21.53
N VAL A 56 -4.39 6.79 21.35
CA VAL A 56 -3.53 6.32 22.43
C VAL A 56 -3.31 7.43 23.46
N ALA A 57 -3.02 8.65 23.02
CA ALA A 57 -2.82 9.79 23.91
C ALA A 57 -4.08 10.16 24.71
N ALA A 58 -5.28 10.00 24.14
CA ALA A 58 -6.54 10.21 24.82
C ALA A 58 -6.95 9.07 25.78
N SER A 59 -6.26 7.93 25.70
CA SER A 59 -6.50 6.75 26.54
C SER A 59 -5.52 6.64 27.74
N LEU A 60 -4.62 7.63 27.89
CA LEU A 60 -3.68 7.80 29.01
C LEU A 60 -4.15 8.94 29.93
#